data_AF-A0A3N6S9T5-F1
#
_entry.id   AF-A0A3N6S9T5-F1
#
_cell.length_a   1.000
_cell.length_b   1.000
_cell.length_c   1.000
_cell.angle_alpha   90.00
_cell.angle_beta   90.00
_cell.angle_gamma   90.00
#
_symmetry.space_group_name_H-M   'P 1'
#
loop_
_entity.id
_entity.type
_entity.pdbx_description
1 polymer ?
#
loop_
_entity_poly.entity_id
_entity_poly.type
_entity_poly.pdbx_seq_one_letter_code
_entity_poly.pdbx_strand_id
1 'polypeptide(L)' 'MKTTIWMALALVLILEGLGPVLFPRIWRRFILTMAQLPDALLRRFGGGLVVAGAVIYYMVSVRNGGS' A
#
# COMPACT_ATOMS: atom_id res chain seq x y z
N MET A 1 23.17 -7.33 6.07
CA MET A 1 21.72 -7.65 6.14
C MET A 1 20.90 -6.59 6.90
N LYS A 2 21.36 -6.04 8.03
CA LYS A 2 20.59 -4.98 8.75
C LYS A 2 20.53 -3.64 8.01
N THR A 3 21.60 -3.22 7.34
CA THR A 3 21.68 -1.92 6.65
C THR A 3 20.67 -1.77 5.52
N THR A 4 20.44 -2.84 4.74
CA THR A 4 19.47 -2.85 3.63
C THR A 4 18.04 -2.63 4.12
N ILE A 5 17.67 -3.21 5.27
CA ILE A 5 16.33 -3.03 5.88
C ILE A 5 16.15 -1.57 6.31
N TRP A 6 17.13 -1.00 7.00
CA TRP A 6 17.09 0.40 7.42
C TRP A 6 17.06 1.36 6.22
N MET A 7 17.77 1.03 5.14
CA MET A 7 17.80 1.86 3.94
C MET A 7 16.50 1.76 3.13
N ALA A 8 15.91 0.57 3.04
CA ALA A 8 14.59 0.38 2.45
C ALA A 8 13.51 1.11 3.26
N LEU A 9 13.58 1.04 4.60
CA LEU A 9 12.66 1.75 5.49
C LEU A 9 12.80 3.28 5.33
N ALA A 10 14.04 3.79 5.23
CA ALA A 10 14.29 5.21 4.99
C ALA A 10 13.73 5.68 3.64
N LEU A 11 13.90 4.89 2.57
CA LEU A 11 13.34 5.19 1.25
C LEU A 11 11.80 5.16 1.25
N VAL A 12 11.20 4.18 1.93
CA VAL A 12 9.74 4.13 2.10
C VAL A 12 9.25 5.36 2.83
N LEU A 13 9.90 5.78 3.91
CA LEU A 13 9.55 6.99 4.65
C LEU A 13 9.67 8.26 3.79
N ILE A 14 10.76 8.36 3.00
CA ILE A 14 10.97 9.49 2.08
C ILE A 14 9.86 9.52 1.02
N LEU A 15 9.48 8.37 0.45
CA LEU A 15 8.42 8.30 -0.56
C LEU A 15 7.02 8.58 0.03
N GLU A 16 6.70 8.02 1.20
CA GLU A 16 5.47 8.31 1.94
C GLU A 16 5.36 9.79 2.33
N GLY A 17 6.46 10.41 2.76
CA GLY A 17 6.51 11.83 3.12
C GLY A 17 6.53 12.77 1.91
N LEU A 18 7.09 12.34 0.78
CA LEU A 18 7.16 13.13 -0.45
C LEU A 18 5.78 13.38 -1.07
N GLY A 19 4.86 12.41 -1.03
CA GLY A 19 3.49 12.56 -1.53
C GLY A 19 2.74 13.80 -1.00
N PRO A 20 2.56 13.93 0.33
CA PRO A 20 1.90 15.08 0.93
C PRO A 20 2.72 16.38 0.83
N VAL A 21 4.06 16.31 0.79
CA VAL A 21 4.92 17.50 0.72
C VAL A 21 4.97 18.09 -0.69
N LEU A 22 5.06 17.26 -1.73
CA LEU A 22 5.11 17.72 -3.13
C LEU A 22 3.74 18.21 -3.62
N PHE A 23 2.65 17.51 -3.26
CA PHE A 23 1.31 17.83 -3.78
C PHE A 23 0.21 17.74 -2.71
N PRO A 24 0.22 18.63 -1.70
CA PRO A 24 -0.72 18.59 -0.58
C PRO A 24 -2.19 18.70 -1.01
N ARG A 25 -2.47 19.47 -2.07
CA ARG A 25 -3.83 19.66 -2.59
C ARG A 25 -4.36 18.41 -3.29
N ILE A 26 -3.53 17.75 -4.08
CA ILE A 26 -3.89 16.53 -4.81
C ILE A 26 -4.02 15.38 -3.82
N TRP A 27 -3.08 15.25 -2.89
CA TRP A 27 -3.10 14.25 -1.83
C TRP A 27 -4.37 14.35 -0.97
N ARG A 28 -4.70 15.56 -0.51
CA ARG A 28 -5.93 15.80 0.26
C ARG A 28 -7.19 15.53 -0.55
N ARG A 29 -7.23 15.88 -1.84
CA ARG A 29 -8.35 15.51 -2.72
C ARG A 29 -8.46 14.00 -2.88
N PHE A 30 -7.36 13.28 -3.07
CA PHE A 30 -7.36 11.82 -3.15
C PHE A 30 -7.95 11.18 -1.89
N ILE A 31 -7.48 11.61 -0.72
CA ILE A 31 -8.00 11.13 0.57
C ILE A 31 -9.48 11.47 0.74
N LEU A 32 -9.88 12.71 0.44
CA LEU A 32 -11.28 13.13 0.55
C LEU A 32 -12.18 12.40 -0.45
N THR A 33 -11.73 12.15 -1.68
CA THR A 33 -12.47 11.35 -2.65
C THR A 33 -12.63 9.92 -2.12
N MET A 34 -11.59 9.32 -1.55
CA MET A 34 -11.67 8.02 -0.87
C MET A 34 -12.58 8.01 0.35
N ALA A 35 -12.62 9.10 1.11
CA ALA A 35 -13.48 9.24 2.29
C ALA A 35 -14.94 9.59 1.94
N GLN A 36 -15.18 10.22 0.79
CA GLN A 36 -16.52 10.52 0.26
C GLN A 36 -17.09 9.38 -0.58
N LEU A 37 -16.26 8.40 -0.94
CA LEU A 37 -16.68 7.18 -1.61
C LEU A 37 -17.57 6.36 -0.66
N PRO A 38 -18.71 5.82 -1.13
CA PRO A 38 -19.62 5.05 -0.27
C PRO A 38 -18.88 3.88 0.38
N ASP A 39 -19.19 3.58 1.65
CA ASP A 39 -18.55 2.48 2.40
C ASP A 39 -18.60 1.13 1.66
N ALA A 40 -19.60 0.92 0.80
CA ALA A 40 -19.69 -0.25 -0.06
C ALA A 40 -18.55 -0.32 -1.11
N LEU A 41 -18.16 0.81 -1.70
CA LEU A 41 -17.00 0.86 -2.60
C LEU A 41 -15.71 0.73 -1.80
N LEU A 42 -15.60 1.40 -0.65
CA LEU A 42 -14.41 1.31 0.21
C LEU A 42 -14.18 -0.14 0.67
N ARG A 43 -15.25 -0.87 1.01
CA ARG A 43 -15.19 -2.31 1.33
C ARG A 43 -14.88 -3.19 0.12
N ARG A 44 -15.31 -2.84 -1.10
CA ARG A 44 -14.94 -3.57 -2.32
C ARG A 44 -13.49 -3.33 -2.73
N PHE A 45 -12.99 -2.11 -2.57
CA PHE A 45 -11.59 -1.78 -2.81
C PHE A 45 -10.68 -2.39 -1.75
N GLY A 46 -11.03 -2.21 -0.47
CA GLY A 46 -10.31 -2.84 0.64
C GLY A 46 -10.37 -4.37 0.57
N GLY A 47 -11.55 -4.94 0.34
CA GLY A 47 -11.73 -6.38 0.14
C GLY A 47 -10.98 -6.90 -1.08
N GLY A 48 -10.99 -6.16 -2.20
CA GLY A 48 -10.22 -6.48 -3.40
C GLY A 48 -8.70 -6.45 -3.15
N LEU A 49 -8.20 -5.46 -2.40
CA LEU A 49 -6.79 -5.42 -1.98
C LEU A 49 -6.44 -6.59 -1.06
N VAL A 50 -7.31 -6.93 -0.11
CA VAL A 50 -7.10 -8.08 0.79
C VAL A 50 -7.06 -9.38 -0.01
N VAL A 51 -7.98 -9.57 -0.95
CA VAL A 51 -8.01 -10.76 -1.81
C VAL A 51 -6.80 -10.80 -2.73
N ALA A 52 -6.45 -9.69 -3.40
CA ALA A 52 -5.29 -9.62 -4.28
C ALA A 52 -3.98 -9.86 -3.50
N GLY A 53 -3.85 -9.25 -2.32
CA GLY A 53 -2.71 -9.44 -1.42
C GLY A 53 -2.63 -10.88 -0.90
N ALA A 54 -3.76 -11.48 -0.53
CA ALA A 54 -3.81 -12.89 -0.11
C ALA A 54 -3.44 -13.84 -1.25
N VAL A 55 -3.88 -13.56 -2.48
CA VAL A 55 -3.51 -14.35 -3.67
C VAL A 55 -2.02 -14.22 -3.97
N ILE A 56 -1.46 -13.00 -3.95
CA ILE A 56 -0.02 -12.78 -4.16
C ILE A 56 0.78 -13.45 -3.05
N TYR A 57 0.38 -13.29 -1.79
CA TYR A 57 1.01 -13.95 -0.65
C TYR A 57 0.96 -15.46 -0.80
N TYR A 58 -0.19 -16.02 -1.18
CA TYR A 58 -0.33 -17.45 -1.40
C TYR A 58 0.54 -17.92 -2.56
N MET A 59 0.56 -17.21 -3.70
CA MET A 59 1.42 -17.56 -4.85
C MET A 59 2.91 -17.48 -4.50
N VAL A 60 3.34 -16.46 -3.76
CA VAL A 60 4.74 -16.31 -3.34
C VAL A 60 5.10 -17.33 -2.28
N SER A 61 4.22 -17.59 -1.32
CA SER A 61 4.40 -18.59 -0.26
C SER A 61 4.46 -20.00 -0.85
N VAL A 62 3.57 -20.35 -1.77
CA VAL A 62 3.57 -21.67 -2.44
C VAL A 62 4.82 -21.85 -3.31
N ARG A 63 5.34 -20.76 -3.90
CA ARG A 63 6.62 -20.80 -4.64
C ARG A 63 7.84 -20.91 -3.72
N ASN A 64 7.77 -20.35 -2.51
CA ASN A 64 8.87 -20.37 -1.54
C ASN A 64 8.84 -21.59 -0.61
N GLY A 65 7.74 -22.35 -0.56
CA GLY A 65 7.59 -23.59 0.21
C GLY A 65 8.01 -24.87 -0.53
N GLY A 66 8.60 -24.74 -1.71
CA GLY A 66 9.16 -25.84 -2.51
C GLY A 66 10.69 -25.90 -2.40
N SER A 67 11.22 -26.14 -1.21
CA SER A 67 12.62 -26.56 -0.98
C SER A 67 12.67 -27.51 0.20
#